data_AF-A0A7C5HFX0-F1
#
_entry.id   AF-A0A7C5HFX0-F1
#
_cell.length_a   1.000
_cell.length_b   1.000
_cell.length_c   1.000
_cell.angle_alpha   90.00
_cell.angle_beta   90.00
_cell.angle_gamma   90.00
#
_symmetry.space_group_name_H-M   'P 1'
#
loop_
_entity.id
_entity.type
_entity.pdbx_description
1 polymer ?
#
loop_
_entity_poly.entity_id
_entity_poly.type
_entity_poly.pdbx_seq_one_letter_code
_entity_poly.pdbx_strand_id
1 'polypeptide(L)'
;MIILIFLSLNVSIEKLPFDSQGKIYKWNSTLETKIPIFPEYHSLVSAEILKYSDGRITIRITYEEQGKLKESKTPIMEKEYKALVKKVDDYFESHIEKNRDGWGLFLLSTLQTGLSEWSSLATIIVDNGKAYPLFAGGSFFIPMLLTMNSNITLGQAWMSWHMSHHSYVLGLSINGFIKPTWNWGDDKTYLMIPLATSILGDYAGFQYAGKNNLSPGRAEMFSHTMLYSEAYSGLLGTILLPSNFDSLSNPLLLRVPYIGLIAGYLGGFYLWHRHKEDDFTIGDAFSYDTYSLLGALSDFTLLSYFPDRPEYKDYWKVKTLIGIGIHSVFNYYGARFFKDKNVPFLGGIAVTGGTFAGALMGIGITSLTNTEDYHNYLLSSSIGGWVGFLLTYQSARKMGKG
;
A
#
# COMPACT_ATOMS: atom_id res chain seq x y z
N MET A 1 65.61 -44.92 21.75
CA MET A 1 64.46 -44.27 22.41
C MET A 1 63.46 -43.91 21.33
N ILE A 2 62.44 -44.75 21.12
CA ILE A 2 61.42 -44.56 20.08
C ILE A 2 60.31 -43.69 20.68
N ILE A 3 60.12 -42.49 20.14
CA ILE A 3 59.03 -41.59 20.50
C ILE A 3 57.86 -41.89 19.57
N LEU A 4 56.81 -42.51 20.11
CA LEU A 4 55.51 -42.70 19.47
C LEU A 4 54.72 -41.39 19.59
N ILE A 5 54.48 -40.72 18.47
CA ILE A 5 53.57 -39.58 18.37
C ILE A 5 52.17 -40.15 18.08
N PHE A 6 51.27 -40.10 19.07
CA PHE A 6 49.85 -40.33 18.86
C PHE A 6 49.21 -39.07 18.28
N LEU A 7 48.96 -39.06 16.97
CA LEU A 7 48.07 -38.10 16.32
C LEU A 7 46.62 -38.52 16.61
N SER A 8 45.99 -37.86 17.58
CA SER A 8 44.54 -37.92 17.76
C SER A 8 43.87 -37.14 16.64
N LEU A 9 43.36 -37.85 15.62
CA LEU A 9 42.47 -37.28 14.60
C LEU A 9 41.17 -36.85 15.27
N ASN A 10 41.03 -35.55 15.56
CA ASN A 10 39.76 -34.99 16.01
C ASN A 10 38.77 -34.99 14.84
N VAL A 11 37.77 -35.86 14.91
CA VAL A 11 36.62 -35.84 13.99
C VAL A 11 35.73 -34.67 14.38
N SER A 12 35.64 -33.65 13.52
CA SER A 12 34.66 -32.56 13.70
C SER A 12 33.28 -32.99 13.20
N ILE A 13 32.23 -32.53 13.91
CA ILE A 13 30.83 -32.82 13.61
C ILE A 13 30.08 -31.51 13.46
N GLU A 14 29.45 -31.30 12.31
CA GLU A 14 28.59 -30.17 11.99
C GLU A 14 27.11 -30.60 12.07
N LYS A 15 26.23 -29.75 12.61
CA LYS A 15 24.77 -29.98 12.57
C LYS A 15 24.20 -29.36 11.31
N LEU A 16 23.42 -30.14 10.56
CA LEU A 16 22.69 -29.67 9.39
C LEU A 16 21.22 -29.41 9.76
N PRO A 17 20.57 -28.40 9.13
CA PRO A 17 19.16 -28.11 9.35
C PRO A 17 18.24 -29.10 8.61
N PHE A 18 17.02 -29.23 9.09
CA PHE A 18 15.93 -29.98 8.45
C PHE A 18 15.19 -29.15 7.38
N ASP A 19 15.42 -27.84 7.30
CA ASP A 19 14.76 -26.89 6.40
C ASP A 19 15.79 -26.08 5.60
N SER A 20 15.38 -25.56 4.43
CA SER A 20 16.30 -24.75 3.59
C SER A 20 16.63 -23.39 4.18
N GLN A 21 15.82 -22.89 5.13
CA GLN A 21 16.04 -21.61 5.79
C GLN A 21 17.01 -21.70 6.98
N GLY A 22 17.44 -22.91 7.36
CA GLY A 22 18.39 -23.09 8.46
C GLY A 22 17.82 -22.75 9.83
N LYS A 23 16.53 -23.02 10.08
CA LYS A 23 15.87 -22.69 11.36
C LYS A 23 15.70 -23.92 12.25
N ILE A 24 15.59 -25.11 11.67
CA ILE A 24 15.22 -26.34 12.38
C ILE A 24 16.43 -27.27 12.42
N TYR A 25 17.23 -27.21 13.49
CA TYR A 25 18.39 -28.11 13.66
C TYR A 25 18.10 -29.36 14.50
N LYS A 26 16.96 -29.35 15.21
CA LYS A 26 16.52 -30.45 16.07
C LYS A 26 15.05 -30.70 15.82
N TRP A 27 14.74 -31.88 15.33
CA TRP A 27 13.39 -32.38 15.21
C TRP A 27 12.94 -32.94 16.56
N ASN A 28 11.72 -32.68 17.01
CA ASN A 28 11.23 -33.14 18.31
C ASN A 28 9.82 -33.74 18.18
N SER A 29 9.30 -34.31 19.28
CA SER A 29 7.96 -34.91 19.28
C SER A 29 6.86 -33.95 18.84
N THR A 30 6.96 -32.67 19.18
CA THR A 30 5.99 -31.65 18.78
C THR A 30 5.98 -31.42 17.27
N LEU A 31 7.15 -31.36 16.63
CA LEU A 31 7.30 -31.25 15.18
C LEU A 31 6.87 -32.55 14.48
N GLU A 32 7.26 -33.70 15.02
CA GLU A 32 6.92 -35.03 14.48
C GLU A 32 5.41 -35.30 14.50
N THR A 33 4.71 -34.83 15.53
CA THR A 33 3.23 -34.92 15.61
C THR A 33 2.56 -34.12 14.49
N LYS A 34 3.16 -33.00 14.06
CA LYS A 34 2.65 -32.17 12.97
C LYS A 34 3.04 -32.74 11.60
N ILE A 35 4.29 -33.18 11.48
CA ILE A 35 4.91 -33.63 10.24
C ILE A 35 5.60 -34.97 10.54
N PRO A 36 4.94 -36.11 10.28
CA PRO A 36 5.50 -37.42 10.57
C PRO A 36 6.62 -37.73 9.57
N ILE A 37 7.86 -37.45 9.97
CA ILE A 37 9.07 -37.71 9.18
C ILE A 37 9.68 -39.04 9.57
N PHE A 38 9.59 -39.40 10.84
CA PHE A 38 10.13 -40.60 11.47
C PHE A 38 9.00 -41.39 12.18
N PRO A 39 7.89 -41.72 11.49
CA PRO A 39 6.71 -42.33 12.09
C PRO A 39 6.99 -43.70 12.74
N GLU A 40 8.08 -44.36 12.34
CA GLU A 40 8.53 -45.63 12.90
C GLU A 40 9.05 -45.52 14.35
N TYR A 41 9.29 -44.31 14.87
CA TYR A 41 9.72 -44.07 16.25
C TYR A 41 8.57 -43.48 17.10
N HIS A 42 7.65 -44.33 17.57
CA HIS A 42 6.43 -43.94 18.30
C HIS A 42 6.63 -43.08 19.57
N SER A 43 7.83 -43.07 20.16
CA SER A 43 8.19 -42.20 21.28
C SER A 43 9.47 -41.42 20.99
N LEU A 44 9.50 -40.78 19.82
CA LEU A 44 10.59 -39.90 19.40
C LEU A 44 10.78 -38.75 20.40
N VAL A 45 11.99 -38.62 20.93
CA VAL A 45 12.39 -37.49 21.78
C VAL A 45 13.00 -36.41 20.90
N SER A 46 13.95 -36.78 20.04
CA SER A 46 14.51 -35.87 19.05
C SER A 46 15.25 -36.54 17.91
N ALA A 47 15.35 -35.86 16.77
CA ALA A 47 16.28 -36.20 15.70
C ALA A 47 17.19 -35.01 15.35
N GLU A 48 18.43 -35.31 14.97
CA GLU A 48 19.42 -34.34 14.49
C GLU A 48 20.14 -34.89 13.26
N ILE A 49 20.46 -34.02 12.30
CA ILE A 49 21.26 -34.38 11.13
C ILE A 49 22.70 -33.92 11.37
N LEU A 50 23.63 -34.84 11.26
CA LEU A 50 25.04 -34.62 11.54
C LEU A 50 25.87 -34.88 10.29
N LYS A 51 26.82 -33.98 10.01
CA LYS A 51 27.83 -34.16 8.98
C LYS A 51 29.20 -34.28 9.62
N TYR A 52 29.89 -35.38 9.33
CA TYR A 52 31.23 -35.66 9.83
C TYR A 52 32.27 -35.03 8.90
N SER A 53 33.48 -34.79 9.43
CA SER A 53 34.61 -34.23 8.70
C SER A 53 35.02 -35.02 7.45
N ASP A 54 34.70 -36.31 7.40
CA ASP A 54 34.93 -37.19 6.24
C ASP A 54 33.81 -37.12 5.18
N GLY A 55 32.84 -36.23 5.35
CA GLY A 55 31.74 -36.00 4.42
C GLY A 55 30.52 -36.90 4.63
N ARG A 56 30.58 -37.87 5.57
CA ARG A 56 29.42 -38.72 5.88
C ARG A 56 28.32 -37.92 6.56
N ILE A 57 27.07 -38.19 6.20
CA ILE A 57 25.89 -37.60 6.83
C ILE A 57 25.15 -38.69 7.58
N THR A 58 24.65 -38.39 8.77
CA THR A 58 23.93 -39.34 9.62
C THR A 58 22.76 -38.65 10.29
N ILE A 59 21.60 -39.31 10.30
CA ILE A 59 20.48 -38.92 11.16
C ILE A 59 20.66 -39.64 12.49
N ARG A 60 20.77 -38.87 13.56
CA ARG A 60 20.76 -39.37 14.94
C ARG A 60 19.36 -39.18 15.51
N ILE A 61 18.72 -40.27 15.91
CA ILE A 61 17.37 -40.28 16.48
C ILE A 61 17.45 -40.79 17.92
N THR A 62 16.98 -39.99 18.86
CA THR A 62 16.79 -40.37 20.25
C THR A 62 15.30 -40.63 20.48
N TYR A 63 14.97 -41.80 21.02
CA TYR A 63 13.60 -42.22 21.26
C TYR A 63 13.51 -43.04 22.56
N GLU A 64 12.32 -43.14 23.13
CA GLU A 64 12.07 -43.94 24.33
C GLU A 64 11.46 -45.30 23.96
N GLU A 65 11.97 -46.37 24.56
CA GLU A 65 11.43 -47.71 24.39
C GLU A 65 11.50 -48.46 25.72
N GLN A 66 10.34 -48.93 26.22
CA GLN A 66 10.23 -49.61 27.52
C GLN A 66 10.79 -48.78 28.70
N GLY A 67 10.56 -47.46 28.70
CA GLY A 67 11.01 -46.56 29.77
C GLY A 67 12.50 -46.24 29.75
N LYS A 68 13.22 -46.56 28.66
CA LYS A 68 14.64 -46.27 28.48
C LYS A 68 14.88 -45.47 27.21
N LEU A 69 15.75 -44.46 27.31
CA LEU A 69 16.23 -43.72 26.15
C LEU A 69 17.18 -44.60 25.32
N LYS A 70 16.90 -44.69 24.02
CA LYS A 70 17.73 -45.33 23.02
C LYS A 70 18.13 -44.33 21.95
N GLU A 71 19.23 -44.62 21.26
CA GLU A 71 19.75 -43.83 20.16
C GLU A 71 19.93 -44.72 18.93
N SER A 72 19.40 -44.26 17.80
CA SER A 72 19.61 -44.83 16.47
C SER A 72 20.45 -43.86 15.64
N LYS A 73 21.40 -44.39 14.86
CA LYS A 73 22.22 -43.62 13.92
C LYS A 73 22.14 -44.25 12.55
N THR A 74 21.48 -43.57 11.62
CA THR A 74 21.31 -44.04 10.25
C THR A 74 22.14 -43.18 9.31
N PRO A 75 23.16 -43.74 8.63
CA PRO A 75 23.88 -43.00 7.60
C PRO A 75 22.94 -42.73 6.42
N ILE A 76 23.03 -41.51 5.87
CA ILE A 76 22.23 -41.09 4.71
C ILE A 76 23.14 -40.44 3.66
N MET A 77 22.70 -40.47 2.42
CA MET A 77 23.35 -39.78 1.30
C MET A 77 22.89 -38.32 1.21
N GLU A 78 23.72 -37.47 0.60
CA GLU A 78 23.39 -36.06 0.31
C GLU A 78 22.06 -35.91 -0.44
N LYS A 79 21.74 -36.84 -1.35
CA LYS A 79 20.45 -36.86 -2.07
C LYS A 79 19.26 -37.07 -1.13
N GLU A 80 19.41 -37.95 -0.14
CA GLU A 80 18.36 -38.25 0.84
C GLU A 80 18.18 -37.07 1.80
N TYR A 81 19.29 -36.44 2.21
CA TYR A 81 19.25 -35.18 2.97
C TYR A 81 18.48 -34.08 2.22
N LYS A 82 18.78 -33.85 0.95
CA LYS A 82 18.06 -32.85 0.14
C LYS A 82 16.57 -33.19 -0.04
N ALA A 83 16.24 -34.47 -0.20
CA ALA A 83 14.85 -34.92 -0.28
C ALA A 83 14.10 -34.69 1.04
N LEU A 84 14.76 -34.92 2.18
CA LEU A 84 14.24 -34.65 3.51
C LEU A 84 13.95 -33.15 3.70
N VAL A 85 14.92 -32.29 3.38
CA VAL A 85 14.76 -30.83 3.44
C VAL A 85 13.60 -30.37 2.57
N LYS A 86 13.53 -30.85 1.33
CA LYS A 86 12.41 -30.53 0.43
C LYS A 86 11.06 -30.95 1.00
N LYS A 87 10.96 -32.14 1.61
CA LYS A 87 9.72 -32.63 2.23
C LYS A 87 9.26 -31.72 3.37
N VAL A 88 10.21 -31.24 4.19
CA VAL A 88 9.95 -30.30 5.28
C VAL A 88 9.47 -28.96 4.73
N ASP A 89 10.18 -28.41 3.73
CA ASP A 89 9.83 -27.15 3.09
C ASP A 89 8.46 -27.21 2.41
N ASP A 90 8.20 -28.25 1.60
CA ASP A 90 6.90 -28.47 0.93
C ASP A 90 5.74 -28.53 1.95
N TYR A 91 5.96 -29.16 3.12
CA TYR A 91 4.95 -29.22 4.18
C TYR A 91 4.70 -27.82 4.75
N PHE A 92 5.75 -27.09 5.12
CA PHE A 92 5.57 -25.75 5.69
C PHE A 92 4.94 -24.80 4.68
N GLU A 93 5.33 -24.85 3.40
CA GLU A 93 4.68 -24.05 2.35
C GLU A 93 3.19 -24.36 2.19
N SER A 94 2.80 -25.63 2.33
CA SER A 94 1.40 -26.05 2.21
C SER A 94 0.56 -25.86 3.48
N HIS A 95 1.20 -25.73 4.66
CA HIS A 95 0.55 -25.65 5.97
C HIS A 95 0.83 -24.36 6.75
N ILE A 96 1.53 -23.38 6.16
CA ILE A 96 1.51 -22.01 6.66
C ILE A 96 0.06 -21.52 6.54
N GLU A 97 -0.55 -21.21 7.68
CA GLU A 97 -1.83 -20.53 7.73
C GLU A 97 -1.72 -19.25 6.89
N LYS A 98 -2.43 -19.23 5.77
CA LYS A 98 -2.34 -18.12 4.82
C LYS A 98 -2.95 -16.90 5.48
N ASN A 99 -2.16 -15.84 5.69
CA ASN A 99 -2.74 -14.55 6.07
C ASN A 99 -3.56 -14.04 4.88
N ARG A 100 -4.89 -14.05 5.04
CA ARG A 100 -5.86 -13.61 4.02
C ARG A 100 -6.71 -12.43 4.48
N ASP A 101 -6.29 -11.76 5.55
CA ASP A 101 -7.07 -10.67 6.16
C ASP A 101 -7.34 -9.54 5.16
N GLY A 102 -6.43 -9.33 4.20
CA GLY A 102 -6.57 -8.34 3.14
C GLY A 102 -7.21 -8.85 1.86
N TRP A 103 -7.45 -10.15 1.68
CA TRP A 103 -7.85 -10.69 0.39
C TRP A 103 -9.18 -10.12 -0.11
N GLY A 104 -10.20 -10.09 0.75
CA GLY A 104 -11.50 -9.51 0.39
C GLY A 104 -11.41 -8.03 0.04
N LEU A 105 -10.62 -7.28 0.81
CA LEU A 105 -10.38 -5.86 0.55
C LEU A 105 -9.65 -5.64 -0.77
N PHE A 106 -8.65 -6.46 -1.09
CA PHE A 106 -7.93 -6.39 -2.35
C PHE A 106 -8.87 -6.56 -3.55
N LEU A 107 -9.79 -7.53 -3.50
CA LEU A 107 -10.77 -7.71 -4.58
C LEU A 107 -11.76 -6.55 -4.70
N LEU A 108 -12.18 -5.97 -3.58
CA LEU A 108 -13.05 -4.79 -3.58
C LEU A 108 -12.31 -3.56 -4.11
N SER A 109 -11.05 -3.39 -3.76
CA SER A 109 -10.19 -2.32 -4.25
C SER A 109 -9.99 -2.42 -5.75
N THR A 110 -9.63 -3.58 -6.30
CA THR A 110 -9.45 -3.75 -7.75
C THR A 110 -10.76 -3.60 -8.50
N LEU A 111 -11.89 -4.05 -7.94
CA LEU A 111 -13.22 -3.80 -8.51
C LEU A 111 -13.56 -2.31 -8.52
N GLN A 112 -13.30 -1.59 -7.42
CA GLN A 112 -13.58 -0.16 -7.35
C GLN A 112 -12.74 0.61 -8.37
N THR A 113 -11.42 0.37 -8.44
CA THR A 113 -10.55 0.96 -9.46
C THR A 113 -11.00 0.58 -10.87
N GLY A 114 -11.42 -0.68 -11.04
CA GLY A 114 -11.99 -1.17 -12.29
C GLY A 114 -13.22 -0.39 -12.73
N LEU A 115 -14.13 -0.09 -11.81
CA LEU A 115 -15.35 0.68 -12.07
C LEU A 115 -15.06 2.17 -12.32
N SER A 116 -14.17 2.79 -11.53
CA SER A 116 -13.90 4.23 -11.65
C SER A 116 -12.95 4.58 -12.78
N GLU A 117 -11.92 3.77 -13.02
CA GLU A 117 -10.80 4.11 -13.91
C GLU A 117 -10.62 3.10 -15.04
N TRP A 118 -10.35 1.82 -14.73
CA TRP A 118 -9.83 0.92 -15.77
C TRP A 118 -10.85 0.65 -16.86
N SER A 119 -12.11 0.42 -16.49
CA SER A 119 -13.17 0.08 -17.46
C SER A 119 -13.56 1.27 -18.32
N SER A 120 -13.62 2.47 -17.76
CA SER A 120 -13.90 3.69 -18.53
C SER A 120 -12.78 3.94 -19.55
N LEU A 121 -11.52 3.87 -19.14
CA LEU A 121 -10.37 4.00 -20.05
C LEU A 121 -10.35 2.89 -21.11
N ALA A 122 -10.49 1.63 -20.69
CA ALA A 122 -10.42 0.48 -21.60
C ALA A 122 -11.52 0.53 -22.67
N THR A 123 -12.75 0.89 -22.30
CA THR A 123 -13.87 0.99 -23.26
C THR A 123 -13.68 2.09 -24.29
N ILE A 124 -13.09 3.22 -23.90
CA ILE A 124 -12.74 4.28 -24.85
C ILE A 124 -11.60 3.82 -25.76
N ILE A 125 -10.58 3.14 -25.23
CA ILE A 125 -9.47 2.62 -26.04
C ILE A 125 -9.96 1.62 -27.11
N VAL A 126 -10.90 0.74 -26.76
CA VAL A 126 -11.43 -0.26 -27.70
C VAL A 126 -12.62 0.23 -28.52
N ASP A 127 -13.01 1.51 -28.41
CA ASP A 127 -14.22 2.11 -29.02
C ASP A 127 -15.50 1.28 -28.81
N ASN A 128 -15.67 0.70 -27.61
CA ASN A 128 -16.83 -0.15 -27.33
C ASN A 128 -17.29 0.00 -25.88
N GLY A 129 -18.20 0.96 -25.65
CA GLY A 129 -18.83 1.18 -24.34
C GLY A 129 -19.55 -0.06 -23.78
N LYS A 130 -20.04 -0.98 -24.64
CA LYS A 130 -20.69 -2.21 -24.18
C LYS A 130 -19.72 -3.19 -23.51
N ALA A 131 -18.41 -3.00 -23.68
CA ALA A 131 -17.39 -3.77 -22.99
C ALA A 131 -17.17 -3.33 -21.53
N TYR A 132 -17.81 -2.22 -21.07
CA TYR A 132 -17.62 -1.71 -19.71
C TYR A 132 -17.87 -2.77 -18.64
N PRO A 133 -18.99 -3.52 -18.64
CA PRO A 133 -19.25 -4.52 -17.61
C PRO A 133 -18.24 -5.68 -17.66
N LEU A 134 -17.67 -5.98 -18.84
CA LEU A 134 -16.66 -7.02 -19.00
C LEU A 134 -15.33 -6.61 -18.36
N PHE A 135 -14.87 -5.37 -18.61
CA PHE A 135 -13.67 -4.86 -17.94
C PHE A 135 -13.87 -4.69 -16.43
N ALA A 136 -15.05 -4.22 -16.01
CA ALA A 136 -15.37 -4.06 -14.60
C ALA A 136 -15.42 -5.41 -13.88
N GLY A 137 -16.12 -6.41 -14.43
CA GLY A 137 -16.12 -7.77 -13.90
C GLY A 137 -14.73 -8.41 -13.94
N GLY A 138 -13.97 -8.19 -15.00
CA GLY A 138 -12.59 -8.66 -15.15
C GLY A 138 -11.67 -8.14 -14.05
N SER A 139 -11.82 -6.88 -13.64
CA SER A 139 -11.05 -6.27 -12.55
C SER A 139 -11.28 -6.93 -11.18
N PHE A 140 -12.36 -7.69 -11.01
CA PHE A 140 -12.61 -8.50 -9.81
C PHE A 140 -12.19 -9.97 -10.02
N PHE A 141 -12.69 -10.61 -11.08
CA PHE A 141 -12.54 -12.05 -11.27
C PHE A 141 -11.10 -12.45 -11.65
N ILE A 142 -10.37 -11.62 -12.41
CA ILE A 142 -8.97 -11.91 -12.75
C ILE A 142 -8.11 -11.89 -11.48
N PRO A 143 -8.11 -10.83 -10.64
CA PRO A 143 -7.38 -10.85 -9.37
C PRO A 143 -7.85 -11.97 -8.44
N MET A 144 -9.15 -12.26 -8.36
CA MET A 144 -9.68 -13.36 -7.53
C MET A 144 -9.04 -14.70 -7.91
N LEU A 145 -9.00 -15.04 -9.20
CA LEU A 145 -8.41 -16.29 -9.68
C LEU A 145 -6.89 -16.33 -9.45
N LEU A 146 -6.19 -15.24 -9.73
CA LEU A 146 -4.74 -15.14 -9.57
C LEU A 146 -4.29 -15.19 -8.10
N THR A 147 -5.16 -14.80 -7.18
CA THR A 147 -4.84 -14.69 -5.74
C THR A 147 -5.57 -15.68 -4.85
N MET A 148 -6.32 -16.61 -5.44
CA MET A 148 -7.13 -17.59 -4.73
C MET A 148 -6.32 -18.41 -3.72
N ASN A 149 -5.00 -18.52 -3.91
CA ASN A 149 -4.09 -19.28 -3.05
C ASN A 149 -2.93 -18.44 -2.49
N SER A 150 -3.03 -17.10 -2.49
CA SER A 150 -1.95 -16.22 -2.07
C SER A 150 -2.16 -15.65 -0.66
N ASN A 151 -1.05 -15.33 0.01
CA ASN A 151 -1.07 -14.54 1.25
C ASN A 151 -1.25 -13.07 0.88
N ILE A 152 -2.31 -12.45 1.39
CA ILE A 152 -2.64 -11.05 1.13
C ILE A 152 -2.98 -10.39 2.45
N THR A 153 -2.05 -9.57 2.91
CA THR A 153 -2.22 -8.73 4.09
C THR A 153 -3.09 -7.51 3.76
N LEU A 154 -3.69 -6.91 4.79
CA LEU A 154 -4.45 -5.66 4.62
C LEU A 154 -3.59 -4.52 4.05
N GLY A 155 -2.31 -4.42 4.46
CA GLY A 155 -1.42 -3.39 3.93
C GLY A 155 -1.11 -3.56 2.45
N GLN A 156 -0.99 -4.79 1.96
CA GLN A 156 -0.88 -5.06 0.53
C GLN A 156 -2.12 -4.63 -0.23
N ALA A 157 -3.31 -5.02 0.24
CA ALA A 157 -4.58 -4.64 -0.38
C ALA A 157 -4.74 -3.11 -0.46
N TRP A 158 -4.42 -2.42 0.64
CA TRP A 158 -4.56 -0.98 0.75
C TRP A 158 -3.55 -0.22 -0.12
N MET A 159 -2.29 -0.65 -0.10
CA MET A 159 -1.25 -0.04 -0.94
C MET A 159 -1.51 -0.24 -2.43
N SER A 160 -2.03 -1.41 -2.81
CA SER A 160 -2.42 -1.72 -4.19
C SER A 160 -3.42 -0.70 -4.72
N TRP A 161 -4.49 -0.47 -3.95
CA TRP A 161 -5.53 0.49 -4.25
C TRP A 161 -4.97 1.90 -4.48
N HIS A 162 -4.19 2.41 -3.52
CA HIS A 162 -3.59 3.73 -3.59
C HIS A 162 -2.63 3.90 -4.76
N MET A 163 -1.73 2.94 -4.94
CA MET A 163 -0.74 3.02 -6.01
C MET A 163 -1.36 2.92 -7.40
N SER A 164 -2.53 2.30 -7.52
CA SER A 164 -3.28 2.32 -8.76
C SER A 164 -3.71 3.75 -9.14
N HIS A 165 -4.30 4.49 -8.20
CA HIS A 165 -4.74 5.87 -8.41
C HIS A 165 -3.55 6.83 -8.60
N HIS A 166 -2.50 6.73 -7.79
CA HIS A 166 -1.29 7.56 -7.97
C HIS A 166 -0.61 7.29 -9.32
N SER A 167 -0.52 6.01 -9.71
CA SER A 167 0.12 5.68 -10.98
C SER A 167 -0.76 6.05 -12.18
N TYR A 168 -2.09 6.06 -12.04
CA TYR A 168 -2.99 6.66 -13.03
C TYR A 168 -2.65 8.15 -13.25
N VAL A 169 -2.52 8.94 -12.18
CA VAL A 169 -2.13 10.36 -12.25
C VAL A 169 -0.72 10.53 -12.81
N LEU A 170 0.22 9.65 -12.44
CA LEU A 170 1.55 9.63 -13.02
C LEU A 170 1.50 9.36 -14.53
N GLY A 171 0.67 8.42 -14.99
CA GLY A 171 0.49 8.13 -16.41
C GLY A 171 -0.10 9.29 -17.19
N LEU A 172 -1.09 9.99 -16.63
CA LEU A 172 -1.61 11.24 -17.18
C LEU A 172 -0.49 12.28 -17.29
N SER A 173 0.36 12.38 -16.28
CA SER A 173 1.46 13.34 -16.22
C SER A 173 2.58 13.02 -17.22
N ILE A 174 3.01 11.76 -17.31
CA ILE A 174 3.99 11.30 -18.30
C ILE A 174 3.48 11.57 -19.71
N ASN A 175 2.21 11.25 -19.96
CA ASN A 175 1.63 11.46 -21.26
C ASN A 175 1.47 12.94 -21.58
N GLY A 176 1.02 13.79 -20.65
CA GLY A 176 0.97 15.24 -20.82
C GLY A 176 2.36 15.87 -21.00
N PHE A 177 3.41 15.28 -20.41
CA PHE A 177 4.79 15.67 -20.65
C PHE A 177 5.24 15.34 -22.09
N ILE A 178 4.93 14.14 -22.60
CA ILE A 178 5.31 13.72 -23.96
C ILE A 178 4.48 14.49 -25.00
N LYS A 179 3.15 14.52 -24.82
CA LYS A 179 2.12 15.07 -25.69
C LYS A 179 1.30 16.14 -24.93
N PRO A 180 1.80 17.39 -24.84
CA PRO A 180 1.16 18.45 -24.07
C PRO A 180 -0.18 18.95 -24.63
N THR A 181 -0.53 18.58 -25.86
CA THR A 181 -1.81 18.96 -26.49
C THR A 181 -2.89 17.95 -26.14
N TRP A 182 -3.95 18.41 -25.47
CA TRP A 182 -5.15 17.62 -25.17
C TRP A 182 -5.91 17.30 -26.46
N ASN A 183 -5.69 16.11 -27.03
CA ASN A 183 -6.52 15.59 -28.11
C ASN A 183 -7.15 14.25 -27.69
N TRP A 184 -8.13 14.33 -26.79
CA TRP A 184 -8.81 13.18 -26.19
C TRP A 184 -9.59 12.32 -27.21
N GLY A 185 -9.97 12.90 -28.35
CA GLY A 185 -10.83 12.25 -29.36
C GLY A 185 -10.09 11.33 -30.34
N ASP A 186 -8.86 11.67 -30.72
CA ASP A 186 -8.17 11.00 -31.84
C ASP A 186 -7.01 10.09 -31.41
N ASP A 187 -6.39 10.35 -30.24
CA ASP A 187 -5.18 9.67 -29.80
C ASP A 187 -5.45 8.76 -28.59
N LYS A 188 -5.78 7.49 -28.88
CA LYS A 188 -6.00 6.45 -27.86
C LYS A 188 -4.79 6.21 -26.96
N THR A 189 -3.58 6.55 -27.43
CA THR A 189 -2.36 6.48 -26.60
C THR A 189 -2.51 7.35 -25.35
N TYR A 190 -3.33 8.41 -25.42
CA TYR A 190 -3.57 9.32 -24.31
C TYR A 190 -4.20 8.63 -23.09
N LEU A 191 -5.01 7.60 -23.34
CA LEU A 191 -5.71 6.83 -22.30
C LEU A 191 -5.00 5.51 -21.97
N MET A 192 -4.23 4.96 -22.91
CA MET A 192 -3.46 3.74 -22.71
C MET A 192 -2.36 3.90 -21.66
N ILE A 193 -1.64 5.02 -21.64
CA ILE A 193 -0.54 5.25 -20.68
C ILE A 193 -1.08 5.31 -19.23
N PRO A 194 -2.11 6.13 -18.90
CA PRO A 194 -2.75 6.12 -17.57
C PRO A 194 -3.29 4.75 -17.16
N LEU A 195 -3.94 4.02 -18.08
CA LEU A 195 -4.45 2.68 -17.79
C LEU A 195 -3.30 1.71 -17.43
N ALA A 196 -2.26 1.66 -18.27
CA ALA A 196 -1.14 0.75 -18.07
C ALA A 196 -0.35 1.08 -16.79
N THR A 197 -0.10 2.35 -16.53
CA THR A 197 0.58 2.80 -15.30
C THR A 197 -0.27 2.53 -14.06
N SER A 198 -1.59 2.74 -14.11
CA SER A 198 -2.51 2.39 -13.01
C SER A 198 -2.48 0.89 -12.64
N ILE A 199 -2.48 0.00 -13.64
CA ILE A 199 -2.36 -1.46 -13.42
C ILE A 199 -0.97 -1.84 -12.89
N LEU A 200 0.09 -1.25 -13.46
CA LEU A 200 1.45 -1.49 -12.98
C LEU A 200 1.67 -0.94 -11.57
N GLY A 201 1.02 0.17 -11.24
CA GLY A 201 0.99 0.79 -9.92
C GLY A 201 0.36 -0.11 -8.88
N ASP A 202 -0.82 -0.64 -9.18
CA ASP A 202 -1.51 -1.65 -8.35
C ASP A 202 -0.56 -2.80 -7.99
N TYR A 203 0.01 -3.45 -9.01
CA TYR A 203 0.96 -4.54 -8.83
C TYR A 203 2.21 -4.13 -8.04
N ALA A 204 2.83 -3.00 -8.40
CA ALA A 204 4.04 -2.51 -7.73
C ALA A 204 3.79 -2.16 -6.26
N GLY A 205 2.65 -1.53 -5.97
CA GLY A 205 2.20 -1.21 -4.61
C GLY A 205 1.98 -2.46 -3.78
N PHE A 206 1.27 -3.45 -4.34
CA PHE A 206 1.06 -4.75 -3.71
C PHE A 206 2.39 -5.44 -3.34
N GLN A 207 3.34 -5.50 -4.29
CA GLN A 207 4.65 -6.12 -4.06
C GLN A 207 5.49 -5.34 -3.05
N TYR A 208 5.47 -4.01 -3.15
CA TYR A 208 6.21 -3.14 -2.24
C TYR A 208 5.71 -3.28 -0.80
N ALA A 209 4.39 -3.28 -0.59
CA ALA A 209 3.79 -3.46 0.73
C ALA A 209 4.10 -4.84 1.32
N GLY A 210 4.05 -5.89 0.52
CA GLY A 210 4.39 -7.26 0.95
C GLY A 210 5.86 -7.38 1.34
N LYS A 211 6.76 -6.84 0.52
CA LYS A 211 8.21 -6.85 0.81
C LYS A 211 8.58 -6.09 2.08
N ASN A 212 7.85 -5.02 2.41
CA ASN A 212 8.13 -4.16 3.55
C ASN A 212 7.20 -4.41 4.76
N ASN A 213 6.32 -5.42 4.70
CA ASN A 213 5.32 -5.72 5.73
C ASN A 213 4.56 -4.46 6.21
N LEU A 214 4.07 -3.66 5.27
CA LEU A 214 3.38 -2.42 5.62
C LEU A 214 2.07 -2.72 6.35
N SER A 215 1.78 -1.95 7.40
CA SER A 215 0.44 -1.89 7.98
C SER A 215 -0.48 -1.05 7.07
N PRO A 216 -1.81 -1.21 7.14
CA PRO A 216 -2.74 -0.37 6.38
C PRO A 216 -2.62 1.12 6.70
N GLY A 217 -2.41 1.48 7.97
CA GLY A 217 -2.21 2.88 8.36
C GLY A 217 -0.93 3.47 7.75
N ARG A 218 0.15 2.69 7.66
CA ARG A 218 1.36 3.13 6.95
C ARG A 218 1.15 3.22 5.44
N ALA A 219 0.39 2.32 4.84
CA ALA A 219 0.04 2.41 3.42
C ALA A 219 -0.83 3.66 3.13
N GLU A 220 -1.74 4.02 4.03
CA GLU A 220 -2.51 5.27 3.95
C GLU A 220 -1.61 6.50 4.04
N MET A 221 -0.68 6.54 5.01
CA MET A 221 0.23 7.68 5.18
C MET A 221 1.22 7.82 4.03
N PHE A 222 1.61 6.70 3.43
CA PHE A 222 2.36 6.70 2.19
C PHE A 222 1.57 7.40 1.07
N SER A 223 0.32 6.99 0.85
CA SER A 223 -0.54 7.58 -0.18
C SER A 223 -0.77 9.06 0.08
N HIS A 224 -1.13 9.43 1.31
CA HIS A 224 -1.28 10.81 1.72
C HIS A 224 -0.06 11.67 1.36
N THR A 225 1.14 11.18 1.70
CA THR A 225 2.40 11.86 1.38
C THR A 225 2.57 12.03 -0.12
N MET A 226 2.24 11.00 -0.90
CA MET A 226 2.30 11.07 -2.36
C MET A 226 1.27 12.04 -2.95
N LEU A 227 0.00 11.97 -2.52
CA LEU A 227 -1.08 12.81 -3.02
C LEU A 227 -0.74 14.29 -2.94
N TYR A 228 -0.32 14.75 -1.76
CA TYR A 228 -0.01 16.16 -1.57
C TYR A 228 1.35 16.55 -2.17
N SER A 229 2.32 15.63 -2.24
CA SER A 229 3.57 15.91 -2.97
C SER A 229 3.31 16.10 -4.47
N GLU A 230 2.49 15.25 -5.09
CA GLU A 230 2.03 15.36 -6.47
C GLU A 230 1.28 16.67 -6.68
N ALA A 231 0.20 16.88 -5.92
CA ALA A 231 -0.66 18.06 -6.04
C ALA A 231 0.14 19.37 -5.88
N TYR A 232 0.94 19.51 -4.83
CA TYR A 232 1.72 20.73 -4.60
C TYR A 232 2.76 20.95 -5.68
N SER A 233 3.47 19.91 -6.11
CA SER A 233 4.50 20.06 -7.15
C SER A 233 3.89 20.40 -8.52
N GLY A 234 2.72 19.84 -8.84
CA GLY A 234 1.95 20.21 -10.03
C GLY A 234 1.47 21.66 -10.00
N LEU A 235 0.95 22.12 -8.85
CA LEU A 235 0.54 23.50 -8.65
C LEU A 235 1.71 24.48 -8.72
N LEU A 236 2.86 24.13 -8.12
CA LEU A 236 4.10 24.90 -8.25
C LEU A 236 4.60 24.96 -9.69
N GLY A 237 4.52 23.84 -10.43
CA GLY A 237 4.82 23.81 -11.86
C GLY A 237 3.87 24.71 -12.66
N THR A 238 2.60 24.77 -12.27
CA THR A 238 1.63 25.67 -12.89
C THR A 238 1.99 27.12 -12.65
N ILE A 239 2.36 27.52 -11.42
CA ILE A 239 2.77 28.90 -11.08
C ILE A 239 3.93 29.42 -11.95
N LEU A 240 4.80 28.54 -12.46
CA LEU A 240 5.90 28.91 -13.35
C LEU A 240 5.46 29.28 -14.78
N LEU A 241 4.20 29.03 -15.15
CA LEU A 241 3.68 29.43 -16.45
C LEU A 241 3.59 30.97 -16.57
N PRO A 242 3.87 31.55 -17.76
CA PRO A 242 3.66 32.96 -18.00
C PRO A 242 2.21 33.39 -17.74
N SER A 243 2.00 34.61 -17.27
CA SER A 243 0.67 35.13 -16.94
C SER A 243 -0.23 35.32 -18.17
N ASN A 244 0.38 35.47 -19.35
CA ASN A 244 -0.26 35.59 -20.66
C ASN A 244 -0.12 34.29 -21.47
N PHE A 245 0.02 33.16 -20.79
CA PHE A 245 0.26 31.88 -21.44
C PHE A 245 -0.92 31.49 -22.34
N ASP A 246 -0.64 31.39 -23.64
CA ASP A 246 -1.52 30.76 -24.62
C ASP A 246 -0.94 29.39 -25.00
N SER A 247 -1.70 28.34 -24.72
CA SER A 247 -1.36 26.94 -25.04
C SER A 247 -0.99 26.71 -26.49
N LEU A 248 -1.50 27.53 -27.42
CA LEU A 248 -1.22 27.43 -28.85
C LEU A 248 0.14 28.04 -29.22
N SER A 249 0.64 28.99 -28.42
CA SER A 249 1.86 29.76 -28.73
C SER A 249 3.15 29.07 -28.28
N ASN A 250 3.12 28.28 -27.19
CA ASN A 250 4.29 27.57 -26.69
C ASN A 250 3.91 26.25 -25.98
N PRO A 251 3.72 25.15 -26.73
CA PRO A 251 3.31 23.87 -26.17
C PRO A 251 4.36 23.24 -25.24
N LEU A 252 5.62 23.68 -25.29
CA LEU A 252 6.66 23.17 -24.37
C LEU A 252 6.42 23.64 -22.92
N LEU A 253 5.86 24.84 -22.72
CA LEU A 253 5.57 25.33 -21.38
C LEU A 253 4.44 24.55 -20.69
N LEU A 254 3.49 23.97 -21.44
CA LEU A 254 2.47 23.06 -20.89
C LEU A 254 3.06 21.83 -20.20
N ARG A 255 4.33 21.49 -20.48
CA ARG A 255 5.01 20.37 -19.83
C ARG A 255 5.37 20.66 -18.39
N VAL A 256 5.48 21.93 -17.98
CA VAL A 256 5.99 22.31 -16.66
C VAL A 256 5.10 21.81 -15.51
N PRO A 257 3.76 21.97 -15.53
CA PRO A 257 2.89 21.36 -14.53
C PRO A 257 3.04 19.84 -14.42
N TYR A 258 3.19 19.15 -15.56
CA TYR A 258 3.35 17.70 -15.59
C TYR A 258 4.72 17.24 -15.06
N ILE A 259 5.79 17.98 -15.35
CA ILE A 259 7.10 17.77 -14.71
C ILE A 259 6.97 17.95 -13.20
N GLY A 260 6.23 18.97 -12.77
CA GLY A 260 5.88 19.19 -11.37
C GLY A 260 5.22 17.96 -10.75
N LEU A 261 4.15 17.44 -11.35
CA LEU A 261 3.45 16.24 -10.88
C LEU A 261 4.38 15.01 -10.79
N ILE A 262 5.19 14.75 -11.82
CA ILE A 262 6.16 13.65 -11.84
C ILE A 262 7.21 13.83 -10.73
N ALA A 263 7.73 15.05 -10.56
CA ALA A 263 8.68 15.36 -9.50
C ALA A 263 8.05 15.21 -8.12
N GLY A 264 6.77 15.55 -7.98
CA GLY A 264 5.98 15.36 -6.77
C GLY A 264 5.76 13.89 -6.43
N TYR A 265 5.43 13.05 -7.41
CA TYR A 265 5.32 11.59 -7.24
C TYR A 265 6.64 11.01 -6.70
N LEU A 266 7.77 11.32 -7.36
CA LEU A 266 9.09 10.85 -6.96
C LEU A 266 9.53 11.44 -5.60
N GLY A 267 9.21 12.71 -5.37
CA GLY A 267 9.47 13.44 -4.13
C GLY A 267 8.71 12.85 -2.95
N GLY A 268 7.43 12.54 -3.13
CA GLY A 268 6.59 11.89 -2.11
C GLY A 268 7.12 10.50 -1.76
N PHE A 269 7.47 9.70 -2.77
CA PHE A 269 8.13 8.41 -2.55
C PHE A 269 9.43 8.55 -1.75
N TYR A 270 10.26 9.53 -2.09
CA TYR A 270 11.51 9.82 -1.39
C TYR A 270 11.28 10.28 0.07
N LEU A 271 10.35 11.20 0.29
CA LEU A 271 10.01 11.74 1.61
C LEU A 271 9.51 10.64 2.54
N TRP A 272 8.63 9.76 2.04
CA TRP A 272 8.19 8.59 2.79
C TRP A 272 9.36 7.75 3.32
N HIS A 273 10.37 7.50 2.47
CA HIS A 273 11.52 6.67 2.84
C HIS A 273 12.39 7.30 3.94
N ARG A 274 12.31 8.61 4.15
CA ARG A 274 13.00 9.30 5.25
C ARG A 274 12.22 9.32 6.56
N HIS A 275 10.89 9.16 6.51
CA HIS A 275 10.00 9.23 7.68
C HIS A 275 9.33 7.89 8.01
N LYS A 276 10.04 6.78 7.76
CA LYS A 276 9.50 5.42 7.90
C LYS A 276 9.01 5.05 9.32
N GLU A 277 9.42 5.78 10.34
CA GLU A 277 9.16 5.46 11.75
C GLU A 277 7.80 5.97 12.27
N ASP A 278 7.07 6.77 11.47
CA ASP A 278 5.75 7.24 11.87
C ASP A 278 4.71 6.12 11.69
N ASP A 279 4.37 5.45 12.79
CA ASP A 279 3.30 4.45 12.81
C ASP A 279 1.97 5.13 13.14
N PHE A 280 1.00 4.97 12.24
CA PHE A 280 -0.37 5.41 12.43
C PHE A 280 -1.25 4.17 12.46
N THR A 281 -2.21 4.12 13.39
CA THR A 281 -3.32 3.19 13.22
C THR A 281 -4.10 3.58 11.95
N ILE A 282 -4.77 2.63 11.32
CA ILE A 282 -5.55 2.92 10.10
C ILE A 282 -6.63 3.98 10.35
N GLY A 283 -7.24 4.03 11.54
CA GLY A 283 -8.24 5.04 11.87
C GLY A 283 -7.64 6.42 12.14
N ASP A 284 -6.44 6.50 12.71
CA ASP A 284 -5.70 7.75 12.85
C ASP A 284 -5.33 8.31 11.46
N ALA A 285 -4.87 7.42 10.57
CA ALA A 285 -4.52 7.75 9.20
C ALA A 285 -5.72 8.30 8.42
N PHE A 286 -6.89 7.63 8.47
CA PHE A 286 -8.13 8.15 7.86
C PHE A 286 -8.59 9.47 8.45
N SER A 287 -8.48 9.63 9.78
CA SER A 287 -8.86 10.87 10.44
C SER A 287 -7.97 12.03 9.99
N TYR A 288 -6.66 11.77 9.86
CA TYR A 288 -5.71 12.74 9.35
C TYR A 288 -5.96 13.07 7.88
N ASP A 289 -6.14 12.08 7.01
CA ASP A 289 -6.37 12.33 5.59
C ASP A 289 -7.67 13.09 5.35
N THR A 290 -8.73 12.73 6.08
CA THR A 290 -10.02 13.46 6.07
C THR A 290 -9.86 14.90 6.56
N TYR A 291 -9.09 15.12 7.63
CA TYR A 291 -8.79 16.46 8.12
C TYR A 291 -8.03 17.30 7.08
N SER A 292 -7.07 16.70 6.39
CA SER A 292 -6.32 17.37 5.32
C SER A 292 -7.19 17.68 4.11
N LEU A 293 -8.10 16.78 3.73
CA LEU A 293 -9.10 17.06 2.68
C LEU A 293 -10.01 18.23 3.06
N LEU A 294 -10.47 18.30 4.32
CA LEU A 294 -11.22 19.44 4.82
C LEU A 294 -10.39 20.72 4.84
N GLY A 295 -9.10 20.64 5.14
CA GLY A 295 -8.15 21.74 4.97
C GLY A 295 -8.19 22.27 3.54
N ALA A 296 -8.01 21.38 2.55
CA ALA A 296 -8.05 21.76 1.12
C ALA A 296 -9.39 22.39 0.71
N LEU A 297 -10.52 21.83 1.17
CA LEU A 297 -11.85 22.39 0.91
C LEU A 297 -12.01 23.77 1.55
N SER A 298 -11.52 23.95 2.77
CA SER A 298 -11.55 25.24 3.49
C SER A 298 -10.69 26.29 2.81
N ASP A 299 -9.53 25.88 2.28
CA ASP A 299 -8.65 26.75 1.51
C ASP A 299 -9.31 27.19 0.22
N PHE A 300 -9.96 26.27 -0.50
CA PHE A 300 -10.72 26.61 -1.70
C PHE A 300 -11.86 27.57 -1.41
N THR A 301 -12.63 27.32 -0.33
CA THR A 301 -13.67 28.23 0.14
C THR A 301 -13.09 29.61 0.45
N LEU A 302 -12.03 29.70 1.24
CA LEU A 302 -11.41 30.97 1.61
C LEU A 302 -10.90 31.73 0.38
N LEU A 303 -10.18 31.05 -0.52
CA LEU A 303 -9.65 31.60 -1.76
C LEU A 303 -10.75 32.06 -2.72
N SER A 304 -11.96 31.51 -2.64
CA SER A 304 -13.08 31.99 -3.43
C SER A 304 -13.52 33.40 -3.03
N TYR A 305 -13.49 33.74 -1.73
CA TYR A 305 -13.85 35.09 -1.24
C TYR A 305 -12.79 36.16 -1.51
N PHE A 306 -11.57 35.75 -1.90
CA PHE A 306 -10.56 36.69 -2.34
C PHE A 306 -10.96 37.28 -3.70
N PRO A 307 -11.14 38.60 -3.82
CA PRO A 307 -11.69 39.22 -5.02
C PRO A 307 -10.77 38.98 -6.20
N ASP A 308 -11.31 38.48 -7.31
CA ASP A 308 -10.55 38.36 -8.55
C ASP A 308 -10.09 39.74 -8.99
N ARG A 309 -8.77 39.88 -9.15
CA ARG A 309 -8.13 41.10 -9.63
C ARG A 309 -7.50 40.85 -10.99
N PRO A 310 -8.32 40.71 -12.06
CA PRO A 310 -7.84 40.41 -13.40
C PRO A 310 -6.88 41.48 -13.94
N GLU A 311 -6.87 42.69 -13.36
CA GLU A 311 -5.88 43.72 -13.63
C GLU A 311 -4.44 43.30 -13.27
N TYR A 312 -4.27 42.37 -12.32
CA TYR A 312 -2.98 41.75 -11.99
C TYR A 312 -2.89 40.38 -12.66
N LYS A 313 -2.15 40.30 -13.77
CA LYS A 313 -2.04 39.08 -14.58
C LYS A 313 -1.55 37.85 -13.78
N ASP A 314 -0.80 38.04 -12.70
CA ASP A 314 -0.26 36.98 -11.84
C ASP A 314 -1.11 36.68 -10.59
N TYR A 315 -2.29 37.26 -10.46
CA TYR A 315 -3.10 37.15 -9.24
C TYR A 315 -3.43 35.70 -8.85
N TRP A 316 -3.74 34.85 -9.83
CA TRP A 316 -4.00 33.43 -9.60
C TRP A 316 -2.78 32.69 -9.03
N LYS A 317 -1.56 33.09 -9.38
CA LYS A 317 -0.32 32.49 -8.82
C LYS A 317 -0.19 32.78 -7.34
N VAL A 318 -0.51 34.01 -6.95
CA VAL A 318 -0.52 34.43 -5.54
C VAL A 318 -1.59 33.65 -4.78
N LYS A 319 -2.81 33.52 -5.33
CA LYS A 319 -3.87 32.67 -4.75
C LYS A 319 -3.40 31.22 -4.56
N THR A 320 -2.75 30.62 -5.56
CA THR A 320 -2.23 29.25 -5.46
C THR A 320 -1.14 29.11 -4.39
N LEU A 321 -0.20 30.06 -4.29
CA LEU A 321 0.83 30.05 -3.26
C LEU A 321 0.25 30.19 -1.84
N ILE A 322 -0.77 31.05 -1.68
CA ILE A 322 -1.50 31.18 -0.42
C ILE A 322 -2.19 29.86 -0.07
N GLY A 323 -2.88 29.24 -1.04
CA GLY A 323 -3.53 27.93 -0.85
C GLY A 323 -2.56 26.84 -0.40
N ILE A 324 -1.43 26.68 -1.11
CA ILE A 324 -0.39 25.71 -0.73
C ILE A 324 0.13 26.01 0.69
N GLY A 325 0.36 27.29 1.01
CA GLY A 325 0.86 27.71 2.31
C GLY A 325 -0.09 27.37 3.46
N ILE A 326 -1.37 27.72 3.33
CA ILE A 326 -2.39 27.42 4.34
C ILE A 326 -2.56 25.90 4.46
N HIS A 327 -2.66 25.18 3.35
CA HIS A 327 -2.87 23.74 3.37
C HIS A 327 -1.70 22.97 3.99
N SER A 328 -0.47 23.42 3.72
CA SER A 328 0.74 22.84 4.33
C SER A 328 0.72 22.97 5.85
N VAL A 329 0.19 24.09 6.36
CA VAL A 329 0.00 24.30 7.80
C VAL A 329 -1.05 23.33 8.36
N PHE A 330 -2.17 23.12 7.66
CA PHE A 330 -3.15 22.09 8.02
C PHE A 330 -2.51 20.70 8.10
N ASN A 331 -1.80 20.27 7.05
CA ASN A 331 -1.12 18.98 7.03
C ASN A 331 -0.12 18.83 8.19
N TYR A 332 0.70 19.85 8.43
CA TYR A 332 1.66 19.84 9.53
C TYR A 332 1.00 19.67 10.91
N TYR A 333 -0.08 20.43 11.18
CA TYR A 333 -0.80 20.30 12.44
C TYR A 333 -1.57 18.98 12.54
N GLY A 334 -2.18 18.53 11.45
CA GLY A 334 -2.91 17.26 11.37
C GLY A 334 -2.00 16.08 11.70
N ALA A 335 -0.83 15.99 11.07
CA ALA A 335 0.14 14.92 11.32
C ALA A 335 0.50 14.79 12.81
N ARG A 336 0.66 15.92 13.51
CA ARG A 336 0.94 15.93 14.95
C ARG A 336 -0.28 15.62 15.81
N PHE A 337 -1.46 16.06 15.38
CA PHE A 337 -2.68 15.93 16.15
C PHE A 337 -3.24 14.51 16.13
N PHE A 338 -3.17 13.81 14.99
CA PHE A 338 -3.76 12.46 14.85
C PHE A 338 -2.78 11.33 15.17
N LYS A 339 -1.48 11.60 15.25
CA LYS A 339 -0.50 10.60 15.68
C LYS A 339 -0.79 10.11 17.10
N ASP A 340 -0.63 8.81 17.31
CA ASP A 340 -0.78 8.10 18.58
C ASP A 340 -2.16 8.29 19.25
N LYS A 341 -3.23 8.51 18.48
CA LYS A 341 -4.61 8.61 19.01
C LYS A 341 -5.33 7.27 19.07
N ASN A 342 -4.82 6.25 18.39
CA ASN A 342 -5.32 4.88 18.38
C ASN A 342 -6.80 4.81 18.01
N VAL A 343 -7.23 5.62 17.04
CA VAL A 343 -8.60 5.55 16.52
C VAL A 343 -8.78 4.20 15.80
N PRO A 344 -9.81 3.41 16.15
CA PRO A 344 -10.06 2.14 15.49
C PRO A 344 -10.50 2.36 14.03
N PHE A 345 -10.33 1.35 13.19
CA PHE A 345 -10.70 1.39 11.77
C PHE A 345 -12.13 1.91 11.52
N LEU A 346 -13.12 1.34 12.22
CA LEU A 346 -14.52 1.76 12.10
C LEU A 346 -14.72 3.22 12.54
N GLY A 347 -13.91 3.69 13.49
CA GLY A 347 -13.87 5.08 13.90
C GLY A 347 -13.38 5.99 12.77
N GLY A 348 -12.30 5.60 12.08
CA GLY A 348 -11.80 6.31 10.90
C GLY A 348 -12.85 6.38 9.78
N ILE A 349 -13.53 5.27 9.47
CA ILE A 349 -14.62 5.25 8.48
C ILE A 349 -15.74 6.22 8.88
N ALA A 350 -16.14 6.21 10.15
CA ALA A 350 -17.18 7.12 10.64
C ALA A 350 -16.75 8.60 10.52
N VAL A 351 -15.47 8.89 10.70
CA VAL A 351 -14.91 10.24 10.51
C VAL A 351 -15.03 10.68 9.06
N THR A 352 -14.54 9.87 8.12
CA THR A 352 -14.64 10.15 6.69
C THR A 352 -16.09 10.28 6.22
N GLY A 353 -16.95 9.31 6.57
CA GLY A 353 -18.36 9.33 6.20
C GLY A 353 -19.13 10.51 6.81
N GLY A 354 -18.89 10.81 8.09
CA GLY A 354 -19.50 11.96 8.77
C GLY A 354 -19.10 13.29 8.15
N THR A 355 -17.85 13.40 7.69
CA THR A 355 -17.35 14.58 6.98
C THR A 355 -18.07 14.80 5.66
N PHE A 356 -18.17 13.77 4.81
CA PHE A 356 -18.91 13.87 3.55
C PHE A 356 -20.40 14.12 3.76
N ALA A 357 -21.03 13.43 4.73
CA ALA A 357 -22.43 13.64 5.06
C ALA A 357 -22.68 15.08 5.55
N GLY A 358 -21.79 15.61 6.40
CA GLY A 358 -21.85 16.98 6.86
C GLY A 358 -21.70 17.99 5.73
N ALA A 359 -20.72 17.80 4.84
CA ALA A 359 -20.51 18.67 3.68
C ALA A 359 -21.72 18.70 2.74
N LEU A 360 -22.29 17.52 2.42
CA LEU A 360 -23.51 17.39 1.62
C LEU A 360 -24.72 18.03 2.31
N MET A 361 -24.86 17.87 3.63
CA MET A 361 -25.93 18.53 4.39
C MET A 361 -25.78 20.06 4.33
N GLY A 362 -24.56 20.57 4.42
CA GLY A 362 -24.26 22.00 4.25
C GLY A 362 -24.70 22.52 2.87
N ILE A 363 -24.34 21.81 1.79
CA ILE A 363 -24.80 22.11 0.42
C ILE A 363 -26.33 22.09 0.35
N GLY A 364 -26.97 21.08 0.93
CA GLY A 364 -28.43 20.93 0.93
C GLY A 364 -29.18 22.02 1.72
N ILE A 365 -28.61 22.50 2.82
CA ILE A 365 -29.19 23.64 3.56
C ILE A 365 -29.12 24.91 2.71
N THR A 366 -27.99 25.15 2.06
CA THR A 366 -27.81 26.34 1.22
C THR A 366 -28.74 26.33 0.01
N SER A 367 -28.94 25.16 -0.62
CA SER A 367 -29.88 25.06 -1.74
C SER A 367 -31.32 25.41 -1.35
N LEU A 368 -31.73 25.17 -0.10
CA LEU A 368 -33.05 25.57 0.41
C LEU A 368 -33.21 27.08 0.63
N THR A 369 -32.12 27.85 0.66
CA THR A 369 -32.17 29.31 0.81
C THR A 369 -32.39 30.06 -0.51
N ASN A 370 -32.49 29.34 -1.64
CA ASN A 370 -32.59 29.89 -3.00
C ASN A 370 -31.45 30.86 -3.37
N THR A 371 -30.29 30.74 -2.74
CA THR A 371 -29.08 31.45 -3.18
C THR A 371 -28.48 30.74 -4.39
N GLU A 372 -28.13 31.52 -5.42
CA GLU A 372 -27.33 31.04 -6.55
C GLU A 372 -25.83 31.31 -6.36
N ASP A 373 -25.45 32.00 -5.29
CA ASP A 373 -24.06 32.32 -4.99
C ASP A 373 -23.25 31.07 -4.62
N TYR A 374 -22.33 30.68 -5.51
CA TYR A 374 -21.46 29.52 -5.33
C TYR A 374 -20.56 29.64 -4.08
N HIS A 375 -20.20 30.86 -3.65
CA HIS A 375 -19.40 31.07 -2.44
C HIS A 375 -20.14 30.60 -1.18
N ASN A 376 -21.46 30.77 -1.15
CA ASN A 376 -22.30 30.30 -0.06
C ASN A 376 -22.37 28.76 -0.02
N TYR A 377 -22.39 28.11 -1.19
CA TYR A 377 -22.33 26.64 -1.28
C TYR A 377 -21.00 26.09 -0.77
N LEU A 378 -19.88 26.67 -1.20
CA LEU A 378 -18.55 26.27 -0.74
C LEU A 378 -18.39 26.48 0.77
N LEU A 379 -18.80 27.65 1.28
CA LEU A 379 -18.74 27.95 2.71
C LEU A 379 -19.57 26.98 3.54
N SER A 380 -20.80 26.71 3.10
CA SER A 380 -21.70 25.82 3.83
C SER A 380 -21.25 24.37 3.76
N SER A 381 -20.70 23.94 2.61
CA SER A 381 -20.04 22.64 2.47
C SER A 381 -18.86 22.49 3.42
N SER A 382 -17.97 23.49 3.50
CA SER A 382 -16.84 23.50 4.45
C SER A 382 -17.31 23.44 5.91
N ILE A 383 -18.26 24.30 6.30
CA ILE A 383 -18.78 24.33 7.68
C ILE A 383 -19.45 23.00 8.01
N GLY A 384 -20.32 22.51 7.14
CA GLY A 384 -21.00 21.23 7.31
C GLY A 384 -20.00 20.08 7.43
N GLY A 385 -18.96 20.07 6.60
CA GLY A 385 -17.88 19.08 6.64
C GLY A 385 -17.13 19.09 7.96
N TRP A 386 -16.74 20.27 8.47
CA TRP A 386 -16.09 20.41 9.78
C TRP A 386 -17.00 19.96 10.94
N VAL A 387 -18.29 20.32 10.91
CA VAL A 387 -19.25 19.87 11.94
C VAL A 387 -19.37 18.35 11.91
N GLY A 388 -19.53 17.76 10.72
CA GLY A 388 -19.59 16.32 10.53
C GLY A 388 -18.34 15.62 11.07
N PHE A 389 -17.16 16.10 10.68
CA PHE A 389 -15.86 15.61 11.16
C PHE A 389 -15.74 15.65 12.68
N LEU A 390 -16.02 16.79 13.31
CA LEU A 390 -15.83 16.97 14.75
C LEU A 390 -16.76 16.05 15.56
N LEU A 391 -18.02 15.92 15.15
CA LEU A 391 -18.99 15.07 15.83
C LEU A 391 -18.62 13.59 15.75
N THR A 392 -18.23 13.12 14.57
CA THR A 392 -17.86 11.71 14.38
C THR A 392 -16.49 11.40 14.96
N TYR A 393 -15.52 12.31 14.88
CA TYR A 393 -14.19 12.13 15.49
C TYR A 393 -14.27 12.02 17.02
N GLN A 394 -15.07 12.87 17.67
CA GLN A 394 -15.29 12.75 19.12
C GLN A 394 -15.90 11.41 19.52
N SER A 395 -16.80 10.88 18.69
CA SER A 395 -17.43 9.57 18.90
C SER A 395 -16.44 8.43 18.67
N ALA A 396 -15.68 8.48 17.57
CA ALA A 396 -14.66 7.51 17.19
C ALA A 396 -13.56 7.35 18.27
N ARG A 397 -13.11 8.46 18.86
CA ARG A 397 -12.12 8.43 19.95
C ARG A 397 -12.60 7.72 21.21
N LYS A 398 -13.91 7.66 21.46
CA LYS A 398 -14.48 6.95 22.61
C LYS A 398 -14.51 5.44 22.38
N MET A 399 -14.62 4.99 21.12
CA MET A 399 -14.66 3.57 20.77
C MET A 399 -13.32 2.85 21.03
N GLY A 400 -12.19 3.55 20.93
CA GLY A 400 -10.86 2.97 21.18
C GLY A 400 -10.45 2.88 22.66
N LYS A 401 -11.31 3.30 23.59
CA LYS A 401 -11.05 3.26 25.05
C LYS A 401 -11.87 2.19 25.79
N GLY A 402 -12.61 1.37 25.05
CA GLY A 402 -13.49 0.31 25.56
C GLY A 402 -12.78 -1.01 25.75
#